data_AF-A0A7S0E7L5-F1
#
_entry.id   AF-A0A7S0E7L5-F1
#
_cell.length_a   1.000
_cell.length_b   1.000
_cell.length_c   1.000
_cell.angle_alpha   90.00
_cell.angle_beta   90.00
_cell.angle_gamma   90.00
#
_symmetry.space_group_name_H-M   'P 1'
#
loop_
_entity.id
_entity.type
_entity.pdbx_description
1 polymer ?
#
loop_
_entity_poly.entity_id
_entity_poly.type
_entity_poly.pdbx_seq_one_letter_code
_entity_poly.pdbx_strand_id
1 'polypeptide(L)'
;MIKYYDECCGEQLKATYAGPDTWQIQELIPSASPQKPKLPAQSKWTMRLYSAPWNLQSVPDLAWVQFLGQATCPNVDFDRVEELDQYIANVPREDMVGAWYGKIEIRQAGSYDFCLSSNDGSKMYYDDQLIVDNDGPHGERKKCATLGDVKAGKHKVSILWFTNDANYAIRATYKGPDTFGSESFLGSTEEWAPAMVKQSKWHAWIYEYKNKRNTVPDFDSDELKLKEEGIVPFINFKSSSEWRTFLKNAPWNKVAWLIKGRVPVTKPGKYLVCSLSTYGSLVYIDNKMVVNNDGENKDKEICSFVTLETKTYDVVVKGYSDNSWMTQVLSYSGPDTDDKKVLMDANGDPATTKTDDK
;
A
#
# COMPACT_ATOMS: atom_id res chain seq x y z
N MET A 1 -10.09 -33.81 -17.06
CA MET A 1 -8.95 -32.91 -17.32
C MET A 1 -7.95 -33.17 -16.21
N ILE A 2 -6.73 -33.58 -16.54
CA ILE A 2 -5.67 -33.81 -15.55
C ILE A 2 -4.85 -32.52 -15.50
N LYS A 3 -4.76 -31.91 -14.31
CA LYS A 3 -3.88 -30.77 -14.07
C LYS A 3 -2.59 -31.32 -13.46
N TYR A 4 -1.44 -30.90 -13.97
CA TYR A 4 -0.12 -31.32 -13.53
C TYR A 4 0.79 -30.10 -13.53
N TYR A 5 1.68 -30.06 -12.55
CA TYR A 5 2.66 -29.01 -12.36
C TYR A 5 3.95 -29.67 -11.85
N ASP A 6 5.09 -29.20 -12.35
CA ASP A 6 6.43 -29.69 -11.99
C ASP A 6 7.36 -28.48 -11.86
N GLU A 7 8.13 -28.41 -10.77
CA GLU A 7 9.01 -27.27 -10.44
C GLU A 7 10.47 -27.49 -10.89
N CYS A 8 10.91 -28.73 -11.12
CA CYS A 8 12.08 -29.00 -11.95
C CYS A 8 12.21 -30.50 -12.22
N CYS A 9 12.89 -30.77 -13.34
CA CYS A 9 13.65 -31.99 -13.57
C CYS A 9 12.86 -33.18 -14.12
N GLY A 10 12.03 -32.94 -15.14
CA GLY A 10 11.84 -33.89 -16.24
C GLY A 10 10.95 -35.10 -15.94
N GLU A 11 9.92 -34.94 -15.11
CA GLU A 11 9.01 -36.04 -14.83
C GLU A 11 7.85 -36.19 -15.84
N GLN A 12 7.38 -37.44 -15.96
CA GLN A 12 6.29 -37.85 -16.85
C GLN A 12 5.00 -38.05 -16.04
N LEU A 13 3.94 -37.31 -16.39
CA LEU A 13 2.59 -37.59 -15.90
C LEU A 13 2.04 -38.84 -16.59
N LYS A 14 1.79 -39.91 -15.83
CA LYS A 14 1.08 -41.12 -16.29
C LYS A 14 -0.24 -41.26 -15.54
N ALA A 15 -1.35 -41.26 -16.28
CA ALA A 15 -2.68 -41.50 -15.73
C ALA A 15 -3.12 -42.93 -16.03
N THR A 16 -3.51 -43.67 -15.00
CA THR A 16 -3.94 -45.07 -15.11
C THR A 16 -5.23 -45.32 -14.33
N TYR A 17 -5.99 -46.35 -14.70
CA TYR A 17 -7.15 -46.83 -13.95
C TYR A 17 -7.18 -48.36 -13.89
N ALA A 18 -7.85 -48.91 -12.87
CA ALA A 18 -8.15 -50.34 -12.75
C ALA A 18 -9.62 -50.51 -12.36
N GLY A 19 -10.37 -51.32 -13.10
CA GLY A 19 -11.80 -51.49 -12.95
C GLY A 19 -12.31 -52.83 -13.50
N PRO A 20 -13.62 -53.10 -13.39
CA PRO A 20 -14.24 -54.31 -13.95
C PRO A 20 -13.96 -54.51 -15.44
N ASP A 21 -13.83 -53.43 -16.18
CA ASP A 21 -13.48 -53.33 -17.60
C ASP A 21 -11.99 -53.54 -17.91
N THR A 22 -11.09 -53.37 -16.94
CA THR A 22 -9.68 -53.75 -17.05
C THR A 22 -9.33 -55.05 -16.33
N TRP A 23 -10.34 -55.78 -15.83
CA TRP A 23 -10.12 -56.98 -15.01
C TRP A 23 -9.27 -56.71 -13.76
N GLN A 24 -9.39 -55.51 -13.18
CA GLN A 24 -8.57 -55.03 -12.06
C GLN A 24 -7.08 -54.85 -12.40
N ILE A 25 -6.71 -54.86 -13.69
CA ILE A 25 -5.35 -54.58 -14.14
C ILE A 25 -5.20 -53.07 -14.32
N GLN A 26 -4.07 -52.53 -13.90
CA GLN A 26 -3.77 -51.11 -14.03
C GLN A 26 -3.40 -50.79 -15.49
N GLU A 27 -4.25 -50.05 -16.18
CA GLU A 27 -4.06 -49.67 -17.59
C GLU A 27 -4.00 -48.15 -17.77
N LEU A 28 -3.40 -47.69 -18.87
CA LEU A 28 -3.44 -46.27 -19.26
C LEU A 28 -4.88 -45.85 -19.55
N ILE A 29 -5.28 -44.65 -19.13
CA ILE A 29 -6.61 -44.12 -19.43
C ILE A 29 -6.69 -43.80 -20.94
N PRO A 30 -7.52 -44.49 -21.73
CA PRO A 30 -7.66 -44.20 -23.15
C PRO A 30 -8.48 -42.92 -23.38
N SER A 31 -8.15 -42.15 -24.43
CA SER A 31 -9.00 -41.02 -24.84
C SER A 31 -10.06 -41.51 -25.83
N ALA A 32 -11.34 -41.39 -25.47
CA ALA A 32 -12.47 -41.73 -26.34
C ALA A 32 -12.76 -40.66 -27.41
N SER A 33 -12.11 -39.49 -27.35
CA SER A 33 -12.28 -38.40 -28.32
C SER A 33 -10.97 -37.60 -28.51
N PRO A 34 -10.62 -37.19 -29.74
CA PRO A 34 -9.50 -36.28 -29.98
C PRO A 34 -9.85 -34.81 -29.65
N GLN A 35 -11.11 -34.53 -29.31
CA GLN A 35 -11.58 -33.18 -29.05
C GLN A 35 -11.04 -32.69 -27.70
N LYS A 36 -10.01 -31.83 -27.77
CA LYS A 36 -9.45 -31.17 -26.60
C LYS A 36 -10.58 -30.36 -25.94
N PRO A 37 -10.83 -30.51 -24.63
CA PRO A 37 -11.65 -29.55 -23.90
C PRO A 37 -11.10 -28.15 -24.16
N LYS A 38 -11.96 -27.16 -24.40
CA LYS A 38 -11.52 -25.76 -24.45
C LYS A 38 -10.80 -25.48 -23.13
N LEU A 39 -9.52 -25.12 -23.21
CA LEU A 39 -8.78 -24.73 -22.01
C LEU A 39 -9.57 -23.61 -21.32
N PRO A 40 -9.68 -23.63 -19.98
CA PRO A 40 -10.26 -22.51 -19.26
C PRO A 40 -9.59 -21.22 -19.73
N ALA A 41 -10.37 -20.14 -19.86
CA ALA A 41 -9.76 -18.85 -20.14
C ALA A 41 -8.66 -18.59 -19.10
N GLN A 42 -7.49 -18.18 -19.57
CA GLN A 42 -6.40 -17.81 -18.69
C GLN A 42 -6.89 -16.67 -17.79
N SER A 43 -6.57 -16.77 -16.50
CA SER A 43 -7.00 -15.76 -15.54
C SER A 43 -6.37 -14.39 -15.88
N LYS A 44 -7.04 -13.30 -15.48
CA LYS A 44 -6.72 -11.93 -15.91
C LYS A 44 -6.59 -11.00 -14.72
N TRP A 45 -5.52 -11.16 -13.96
CA TRP A 45 -5.21 -10.21 -12.88
C TRP A 45 -4.58 -8.96 -13.46
N THR A 46 -5.07 -7.79 -13.07
CA THR A 46 -4.37 -6.53 -13.33
C THR A 46 -3.35 -6.32 -12.23
N MET A 47 -2.07 -6.34 -12.59
CA MET A 47 -0.94 -6.06 -11.71
C MET A 47 -0.48 -4.63 -11.88
N ARG A 48 -0.23 -3.93 -10.77
CA ARG A 48 0.45 -2.63 -10.71
C ARG A 48 1.66 -2.75 -9.80
N LEU A 49 2.80 -2.25 -10.27
CA LEU A 49 4.04 -2.23 -9.49
C LEU A 49 4.44 -0.79 -9.15
N TYR A 50 5.03 -0.63 -7.97
CA TYR A 50 5.48 0.64 -7.44
C TYR A 50 6.83 0.49 -6.73
N SER A 51 7.55 1.59 -6.57
CA SER A 51 8.76 1.67 -5.75
C SER A 51 8.61 2.67 -4.60
N ALA A 52 9.28 2.40 -3.49
CA ALA A 52 9.43 3.31 -2.38
C ALA A 52 10.89 3.80 -2.31
N PRO A 53 11.14 5.11 -2.07
CA PRO A 53 12.50 5.62 -1.83
C PRO A 53 12.98 5.40 -0.38
N TRP A 54 12.23 4.68 0.45
CA TRP A 54 12.56 4.38 1.84
C TRP A 54 12.37 2.88 2.10
N ASN A 55 13.04 2.40 3.15
CA ASN A 55 12.94 1.01 3.55
C ASN A 55 11.53 0.66 4.05
N LEU A 56 10.84 -0.22 3.32
CA LEU A 56 9.46 -0.56 3.65
C LEU A 56 9.35 -1.44 4.90
N GLN A 57 8.38 -1.12 5.75
CA GLN A 57 8.10 -1.84 7.00
C GLN A 57 6.68 -2.40 7.06
N SER A 58 5.84 -2.02 6.10
CA SER A 58 4.47 -2.46 5.95
C SER A 58 4.01 -2.13 4.53
N VAL A 59 2.90 -2.73 4.09
CA VAL A 59 2.19 -2.28 2.88
C VAL A 59 1.87 -0.78 3.03
N PRO A 60 2.42 0.10 2.17
CA PRO A 60 2.21 1.54 2.29
C PRO A 60 0.88 1.96 1.66
N ASP A 61 0.47 3.21 1.90
CA ASP A 61 -0.52 3.83 1.05
C ASP A 61 0.04 4.01 -0.37
N LEU A 62 -0.73 3.62 -1.38
CA LEU A 62 -0.33 3.72 -2.78
C LEU A 62 -0.18 5.18 -3.24
N ALA A 63 -0.75 6.14 -2.52
CA ALA A 63 -0.53 7.57 -2.74
C ALA A 63 0.92 8.01 -2.49
N TRP A 64 1.72 7.23 -1.75
CA TRP A 64 3.06 7.62 -1.30
C TRP A 64 4.20 7.01 -2.11
N VAL A 65 3.90 6.03 -2.96
CA VAL A 65 4.90 5.29 -3.74
C VAL A 65 4.88 5.68 -5.21
N GLN A 66 6.01 5.50 -5.88
CA GLN A 66 6.16 5.81 -7.29
C GLN A 66 5.60 4.69 -8.14
N PHE A 67 4.62 4.99 -8.99
CA PHE A 67 4.10 4.02 -9.96
C PHE A 67 5.14 3.68 -11.03
N LEU A 68 5.37 2.39 -11.25
CA LEU A 68 6.33 1.86 -12.23
C LEU A 68 5.64 1.38 -13.51
N GLY A 69 4.49 0.72 -13.37
CA GLY A 69 3.77 0.20 -14.51
C GLY A 69 2.56 -0.67 -14.15
N GLN A 70 1.79 -1.03 -15.17
CA GLN A 70 0.66 -1.94 -15.07
C GLN A 70 0.74 -3.00 -16.16
N ALA A 71 0.38 -4.24 -15.82
CA ALA A 71 0.29 -5.35 -16.76
C ALA A 71 -0.84 -6.31 -16.37
N THR A 72 -1.15 -7.26 -17.26
CA THR A 72 -2.08 -8.35 -16.97
C THR A 72 -1.32 -9.66 -16.80
N CYS A 73 -1.53 -10.37 -15.70
CA CYS A 73 -0.87 -11.63 -15.39
C CYS A 73 -1.89 -12.77 -15.13
N PRO A 74 -1.51 -14.04 -15.34
CA PRO A 74 -2.41 -15.17 -15.24
C PRO A 74 -2.82 -15.54 -13.83
N ASN A 75 -1.98 -15.28 -12.85
CA ASN A 75 -2.18 -15.58 -11.44
C ASN A 75 -1.29 -14.65 -10.61
N VAL A 76 -1.54 -14.64 -9.30
CA VAL A 76 -0.64 -14.03 -8.33
C VAL A 76 0.19 -15.18 -7.77
N ASP A 77 1.32 -15.45 -8.42
CA ASP A 77 2.27 -16.51 -8.09
C ASP A 77 3.63 -16.11 -8.65
N PHE A 78 4.40 -15.38 -7.84
CA PHE A 78 5.72 -14.87 -8.19
C PHE A 78 6.68 -15.23 -7.05
N ASP A 79 7.73 -15.98 -7.35
CA ASP A 79 8.75 -16.44 -6.40
C ASP A 79 10.13 -15.76 -6.60
N ARG A 80 10.21 -14.89 -7.61
CA ARG A 80 11.40 -14.10 -7.95
C ARG A 80 11.03 -12.88 -8.76
N VAL A 81 11.81 -11.83 -8.61
CA VAL A 81 11.60 -10.54 -9.29
C VAL A 81 11.83 -10.60 -10.80
N GLU A 82 12.65 -11.53 -11.31
CA GLU A 82 12.85 -11.72 -12.76
C GLU A 82 11.56 -12.10 -13.48
N GLU A 83 10.59 -12.69 -12.78
CA GLU A 83 9.28 -12.98 -13.36
C GLU A 83 8.45 -11.73 -13.56
N LEU A 84 8.66 -10.70 -12.74
CA LEU A 84 8.02 -9.39 -12.86
C LEU A 84 8.64 -8.56 -13.99
N ASP A 85 9.95 -8.69 -14.22
CA ASP A 85 10.67 -8.06 -15.34
C ASP A 85 10.08 -8.46 -16.72
N GLN A 86 9.41 -9.61 -16.82
CA GLN A 86 8.72 -10.05 -18.03
C GLN A 86 7.48 -9.20 -18.36
N TYR A 87 6.90 -8.53 -17.36
CA TYR A 87 5.69 -7.72 -17.49
C TYR A 87 5.98 -6.23 -17.47
N ILE A 88 6.90 -5.80 -16.60
CA ILE A 88 7.27 -4.39 -16.40
C ILE A 88 8.79 -4.34 -16.31
N ALA A 89 9.42 -3.66 -17.26
CA ALA A 89 10.88 -3.61 -17.34
C ALA A 89 11.49 -2.75 -16.22
N ASN A 90 12.69 -3.16 -15.76
CA ASN A 90 13.51 -2.44 -14.78
C ASN A 90 12.81 -2.27 -13.42
N VAL A 91 12.14 -3.31 -12.94
CA VAL A 91 11.61 -3.29 -11.58
C VAL A 91 12.76 -3.25 -10.57
N PRO A 92 12.65 -2.44 -9.49
CA PRO A 92 13.69 -2.38 -8.46
C PRO A 92 13.79 -3.74 -7.76
N ARG A 93 14.98 -4.01 -7.22
CA ARG A 93 15.26 -5.26 -6.52
C ARG A 93 15.03 -5.18 -5.02
N GLU A 94 14.69 -4.02 -4.49
CA GLU A 94 14.35 -3.78 -3.08
C GLU A 94 13.25 -2.70 -3.01
N ASP A 95 12.61 -2.55 -1.87
CA ASP A 95 11.60 -1.51 -1.58
C ASP A 95 10.51 -1.39 -2.66
N MET A 96 9.96 -2.54 -3.04
CA MET A 96 8.95 -2.66 -4.07
C MET A 96 7.58 -2.96 -3.48
N VAL A 97 6.54 -2.43 -4.11
CA VAL A 97 5.13 -2.70 -3.78
C VAL A 97 4.44 -3.26 -5.00
N GLY A 98 3.68 -4.34 -4.80
CA GLY A 98 2.82 -4.94 -5.81
C GLY A 98 1.36 -4.84 -5.41
N ALA A 99 0.51 -4.53 -6.38
CA ALA A 99 -0.93 -4.55 -6.22
C ALA A 99 -1.58 -5.36 -7.35
N TRP A 100 -2.32 -6.40 -6.99
CA TRP A 100 -3.06 -7.23 -7.93
C TRP A 100 -4.55 -7.06 -7.71
N TYR A 101 -5.26 -6.83 -8.80
CA TYR A 101 -6.70 -6.62 -8.82
C TYR A 101 -7.37 -7.60 -9.77
N GLY A 102 -8.47 -8.17 -9.34
CA GLY A 102 -9.21 -9.12 -10.14
C GLY A 102 -10.66 -9.29 -9.69
N LYS A 103 -11.44 -9.98 -10.51
CA LYS A 103 -12.75 -10.48 -10.11
C LYS A 103 -12.78 -11.99 -10.17
N ILE A 104 -12.95 -12.60 -9.02
CA ILE A 104 -13.09 -14.04 -8.91
C ILE A 104 -14.55 -14.43 -9.13
N GLU A 105 -14.78 -15.56 -9.79
CA GLU A 105 -16.13 -16.13 -9.95
C GLU A 105 -16.28 -17.29 -8.98
N ILE A 106 -17.17 -17.12 -7.99
CA ILE A 106 -17.60 -18.20 -7.09
C ILE A 106 -18.84 -18.84 -7.70
N ARG A 107 -18.77 -20.12 -8.04
CA ARG A 107 -19.86 -20.87 -8.68
C ARG A 107 -20.75 -21.55 -7.66
N GLN A 108 -20.14 -22.08 -6.60
CA GLN A 108 -20.85 -22.72 -5.50
C GLN A 108 -20.65 -21.89 -4.23
N ALA A 109 -21.76 -21.39 -3.68
CA ALA A 109 -21.75 -20.72 -2.40
C ALA A 109 -21.29 -21.68 -1.28
N GLY A 110 -20.65 -21.15 -0.26
CA GLY A 110 -20.23 -21.93 0.90
C GLY A 110 -19.01 -21.33 1.62
N SER A 111 -18.36 -22.19 2.41
CA SER A 111 -17.14 -21.81 3.13
C SER A 111 -15.92 -21.90 2.23
N TYR A 112 -15.10 -20.85 2.23
CA TYR A 112 -13.82 -20.80 1.51
C TYR A 112 -12.69 -20.36 2.43
N ASP A 113 -11.54 -21.01 2.29
CA ASP A 113 -10.29 -20.51 2.86
C ASP A 113 -9.52 -19.77 1.77
N PHE A 114 -9.20 -18.51 2.02
CA PHE A 114 -8.33 -17.69 1.18
C PHE A 114 -6.98 -17.53 1.85
N CYS A 115 -5.89 -17.67 1.09
CA CYS A 115 -4.54 -17.61 1.64
C CYS A 115 -3.62 -16.71 0.82
N LEU A 116 -2.69 -16.06 1.53
CA LEU A 116 -1.51 -15.41 0.97
C LEU A 116 -0.26 -16.09 1.53
N SER A 117 0.68 -16.47 0.66
CA SER A 117 2.06 -16.73 1.05
C SER A 117 2.91 -15.58 0.55
N SER A 118 3.69 -14.94 1.41
CA SER A 118 4.54 -13.83 0.98
C SER A 118 5.83 -13.65 1.77
N ASN A 119 6.79 -13.00 1.11
CA ASN A 119 8.00 -12.39 1.67
C ASN A 119 8.17 -11.01 0.99
N ASP A 120 8.15 -9.88 1.69
CA ASP A 120 7.73 -9.66 3.08
C ASP A 120 6.19 -9.71 3.20
N GLY A 121 5.57 -8.59 3.58
CA GLY A 121 4.20 -8.54 4.03
C GLY A 121 3.18 -8.34 2.91
N SER A 122 1.96 -8.82 3.16
CA SER A 122 0.86 -8.72 2.20
C SER A 122 -0.52 -8.63 2.85
N LYS A 123 -1.50 -8.11 2.11
CA LYS A 123 -2.91 -7.99 2.52
C LYS A 123 -3.83 -8.43 1.38
N MET A 124 -4.88 -9.19 1.70
CA MET A 124 -5.95 -9.55 0.77
C MET A 124 -7.26 -8.91 1.21
N TYR A 125 -7.91 -8.24 0.28
CA TYR A 125 -9.25 -7.67 0.43
C TYR A 125 -10.22 -8.42 -0.47
N TYR A 126 -11.39 -8.76 0.08
CA TYR A 126 -12.51 -9.39 -0.61
C TYR A 126 -13.72 -8.48 -0.50
N ASP A 127 -14.27 -8.04 -1.63
CA ASP A 127 -15.33 -7.03 -1.70
C ASP A 127 -15.05 -5.83 -0.78
N ASP A 128 -13.84 -5.28 -0.90
CA ASP A 128 -13.35 -4.11 -0.18
C ASP A 128 -13.17 -4.32 1.35
N GLN A 129 -13.36 -5.54 1.86
CA GLN A 129 -13.10 -5.93 3.24
C GLN A 129 -11.76 -6.66 3.39
N LEU A 130 -10.92 -6.26 4.36
CA LEU A 130 -9.66 -6.95 4.67
C LEU A 130 -9.96 -8.33 5.25
N ILE A 131 -9.51 -9.39 4.58
CA ILE A 131 -9.73 -10.77 5.02
C ILE A 131 -8.44 -11.48 5.42
N VAL A 132 -7.31 -11.17 4.77
CA VAL A 132 -5.99 -11.69 5.16
C VAL A 132 -5.07 -10.51 5.41
N ASP A 133 -4.51 -10.42 6.61
CA ASP A 133 -3.50 -9.42 6.98
C ASP A 133 -2.19 -10.12 7.34
N ASN A 134 -1.32 -10.32 6.36
CA ASN A 134 0.00 -10.91 6.49
C ASN A 134 1.08 -9.82 6.45
N ASP A 135 0.82 -8.62 6.99
CA ASP A 135 1.73 -7.47 6.85
C ASP A 135 2.94 -7.51 7.80
N GLY A 136 3.87 -6.58 7.59
CA GLY A 136 5.13 -6.41 8.33
C GLY A 136 6.31 -7.15 7.69
N PRO A 137 7.57 -6.86 8.12
CA PRO A 137 8.75 -7.56 7.61
C PRO A 137 8.80 -8.98 8.15
N HIS A 138 9.04 -9.96 7.28
CA HIS A 138 9.20 -11.37 7.64
C HIS A 138 9.65 -12.16 6.42
N GLY A 139 10.42 -13.25 6.63
CA GLY A 139 10.64 -14.24 5.58
C GLY A 139 9.34 -14.92 5.12
N GLU A 140 9.43 -15.80 4.11
CA GLU A 140 8.25 -16.42 3.50
C GLU A 140 7.29 -17.03 4.54
N ARG A 141 6.05 -16.50 4.57
CA ARG A 141 5.02 -16.91 5.52
C ARG A 141 3.67 -16.99 4.83
N LYS A 142 2.96 -18.10 5.08
CA LYS A 142 1.57 -18.30 4.67
C LYS A 142 0.60 -17.88 5.77
N LYS A 143 -0.42 -17.10 5.41
CA LYS A 143 -1.56 -16.76 6.28
C LYS A 143 -2.86 -16.96 5.51
N CYS A 144 -3.85 -17.51 6.19
CA CYS A 144 -5.16 -17.82 5.61
C CYS A 144 -6.29 -17.22 6.46
N ALA A 145 -7.44 -17.02 5.83
CA ALA A 145 -8.70 -16.67 6.48
C ALA A 145 -9.85 -17.48 5.88
N THR A 146 -10.75 -17.92 6.76
CA THR A 146 -11.96 -18.65 6.37
C THR A 146 -13.14 -17.68 6.31
N LEU A 147 -13.76 -17.55 5.14
CA LEU A 147 -15.06 -16.90 4.97
C LEU A 147 -16.14 -17.98 4.93
N GLY A 148 -17.01 -18.01 5.94
CA GLY A 148 -18.00 -19.08 6.09
C GLY A 148 -19.23 -18.99 5.18
N ASP A 149 -19.54 -17.81 4.65
CA ASP A 149 -20.75 -17.56 3.85
C ASP A 149 -20.45 -16.78 2.57
N VAL A 150 -19.58 -17.35 1.74
CA VAL A 150 -19.28 -16.78 0.42
C VAL A 150 -20.44 -17.07 -0.52
N LYS A 151 -21.01 -16.03 -1.12
CA LYS A 151 -22.11 -16.16 -2.08
C LYS A 151 -21.58 -16.57 -3.46
N ALA A 152 -22.43 -17.22 -4.25
CA ALA A 152 -22.14 -17.42 -5.65
C ALA A 152 -22.25 -16.08 -6.40
N GLY A 153 -21.36 -15.85 -7.35
CA GLY A 153 -21.29 -14.60 -8.09
C GLY A 153 -19.85 -14.15 -8.36
N LYS A 154 -19.73 -12.93 -8.87
CA LYS A 154 -18.43 -12.27 -9.08
C LYS A 154 -18.10 -11.38 -7.90
N HIS A 155 -16.87 -11.50 -7.40
CA HIS A 155 -16.40 -10.78 -6.23
C HIS A 155 -15.08 -10.10 -6.52
N LYS A 156 -14.93 -8.87 -6.05
CA LYS A 156 -13.69 -8.11 -6.21
C LYS A 156 -12.65 -8.67 -5.24
N VAL A 157 -11.45 -8.90 -5.74
CA VAL A 157 -10.30 -9.21 -4.88
C VAL A 157 -9.18 -8.24 -5.20
N SER A 158 -8.61 -7.66 -4.15
CA SER A 158 -7.42 -6.82 -4.21
C SER A 158 -6.35 -7.41 -3.31
N ILE A 159 -5.13 -7.55 -3.80
CA ILE A 159 -3.99 -8.03 -3.03
C ILE A 159 -2.93 -6.93 -3.08
N LEU A 160 -2.46 -6.52 -1.91
CA LEU A 160 -1.33 -5.63 -1.76
C LEU A 160 -0.18 -6.40 -1.14
N TRP A 161 1.03 -6.17 -1.61
CA TRP A 161 2.24 -6.80 -1.07
C TRP A 161 3.41 -5.82 -1.16
N PHE A 162 4.37 -5.99 -0.27
CA PHE A 162 5.64 -5.28 -0.34
C PHE A 162 6.81 -6.23 -0.04
N THR A 163 7.99 -5.84 -0.51
CA THR A 163 9.27 -6.35 -0.03
C THR A 163 10.18 -5.17 0.26
N ASN A 164 11.01 -5.29 1.28
CA ASN A 164 12.08 -4.34 1.54
C ASN A 164 13.47 -4.84 1.09
N ASP A 165 13.57 -6.10 0.67
CA ASP A 165 14.81 -6.72 0.21
C ASP A 165 14.61 -7.50 -1.10
N ALA A 166 15.63 -8.25 -1.50
CA ALA A 166 15.66 -9.00 -2.76
C ALA A 166 14.99 -10.39 -2.71
N ASN A 167 14.32 -10.78 -1.63
CA ASN A 167 13.74 -12.11 -1.45
C ASN A 167 12.23 -12.11 -1.75
N TYR A 168 11.89 -12.10 -3.03
CA TYR A 168 10.51 -12.00 -3.52
C TYR A 168 9.72 -13.28 -3.31
N ALA A 169 8.57 -13.19 -2.67
CA ALA A 169 7.55 -14.22 -2.78
C ALA A 169 6.17 -13.62 -2.60
N ILE A 170 5.25 -13.90 -3.52
CA ILE A 170 3.83 -13.61 -3.36
C ILE A 170 2.99 -14.63 -4.12
N ARG A 171 2.13 -15.35 -3.39
CA ARG A 171 1.22 -16.36 -3.93
C ARG A 171 -0.16 -16.22 -3.31
N ALA A 172 -1.20 -16.24 -4.15
CA ALA A 172 -2.59 -16.21 -3.71
C ALA A 172 -3.30 -17.52 -4.05
N THR A 173 -3.85 -18.17 -3.03
CA THR A 173 -4.60 -19.43 -3.18
C THR A 173 -5.94 -19.37 -2.48
N TYR A 174 -6.81 -20.29 -2.86
CA TYR A 174 -8.07 -20.56 -2.17
C TYR A 174 -8.42 -22.04 -2.19
N LYS A 175 -9.28 -22.45 -1.26
CA LYS A 175 -9.95 -23.76 -1.30
C LYS A 175 -11.38 -23.65 -0.81
N GLY A 176 -12.26 -24.44 -1.39
CA GLY A 176 -13.67 -24.49 -1.04
C GLY A 176 -14.48 -25.37 -2.00
N PRO A 177 -15.81 -25.21 -2.05
CA PRO A 177 -16.68 -25.96 -2.95
C PRO A 177 -16.21 -25.97 -4.42
N ASP A 178 -15.76 -24.83 -4.95
CA ASP A 178 -15.30 -24.73 -6.35
C ASP A 178 -13.99 -25.47 -6.66
N THR A 179 -13.22 -25.77 -5.62
CA THR A 179 -11.95 -26.52 -5.75
C THR A 179 -12.06 -27.94 -5.21
N PHE A 180 -13.27 -28.39 -4.88
CA PHE A 180 -13.52 -29.68 -4.22
C PHE A 180 -12.67 -29.85 -2.95
N GLY A 181 -12.48 -28.76 -2.21
CA GLY A 181 -11.70 -28.73 -0.96
C GLY A 181 -10.18 -28.78 -1.14
N SER A 182 -9.67 -28.82 -2.37
CA SER A 182 -8.23 -28.81 -2.65
C SER A 182 -7.72 -27.37 -2.82
N GLU A 183 -6.49 -27.10 -2.42
CA GLU A 183 -5.87 -25.80 -2.66
C GLU A 183 -5.67 -25.54 -4.16
N SER A 184 -5.94 -24.32 -4.60
CA SER A 184 -5.77 -23.89 -5.99
C SER A 184 -5.38 -22.42 -6.05
N PHE A 185 -4.69 -22.02 -7.12
CA PHE A 185 -4.42 -20.61 -7.39
C PHE A 185 -5.71 -19.82 -7.54
N LEU A 186 -5.73 -18.63 -6.97
CA LEU A 186 -6.85 -17.72 -7.11
C LEU A 186 -6.85 -17.09 -8.51
N GLY A 187 -7.90 -17.36 -9.28
CA GLY A 187 -8.03 -16.87 -10.66
C GLY A 187 -9.00 -15.70 -10.80
N SER A 188 -8.62 -14.70 -11.61
CA SER A 188 -9.52 -13.61 -12.03
C SER A 188 -10.16 -13.94 -13.38
N THR A 189 -11.48 -13.79 -13.48
CA THR A 189 -12.24 -14.11 -14.70
C THR A 189 -12.27 -12.96 -15.72
N GLU A 190 -11.94 -11.74 -15.29
CA GLU A 190 -11.91 -10.55 -16.12
C GLU A 190 -10.83 -9.58 -15.64
N GLU A 191 -10.36 -8.73 -16.55
CA GLU A 191 -9.43 -7.67 -16.20
C GLU A 191 -10.19 -6.56 -15.46
N TRP A 192 -9.74 -6.24 -14.25
CA TRP A 192 -10.35 -5.20 -13.43
C TRP A 192 -9.31 -4.63 -12.46
N ALA A 193 -9.29 -3.31 -12.33
CA ALA A 193 -8.58 -2.60 -11.29
C ALA A 193 -9.35 -1.33 -10.88
N PRO A 194 -9.21 -0.84 -9.64
CA PRO A 194 -9.74 0.46 -9.26
C PRO A 194 -9.04 1.58 -10.03
N ALA A 195 -9.60 2.80 -10.00
CA ALA A 195 -8.93 3.98 -10.53
C ALA A 195 -7.54 4.16 -9.89
N MET A 196 -6.62 4.80 -10.63
CA MET A 196 -5.30 5.13 -10.09
C MET A 196 -5.43 6.09 -8.92
N VAL A 197 -4.76 5.78 -7.81
CA VAL A 197 -4.65 6.68 -6.66
C VAL A 197 -3.81 7.89 -7.08
N LYS A 198 -4.30 9.10 -6.76
CA LYS A 198 -3.53 10.32 -6.98
C LYS A 198 -2.40 10.38 -5.95
N GLN A 199 -1.17 10.60 -6.43
CA GLN A 199 -0.01 10.74 -5.56
C GLN A 199 -0.15 11.95 -4.64
N SER A 200 0.17 11.74 -3.36
CA SER A 200 0.28 12.81 -2.37
C SER A 200 1.58 13.59 -2.58
N LYS A 201 1.50 14.92 -2.49
CA LYS A 201 2.60 15.86 -2.73
C LYS A 201 2.53 17.01 -1.74
N TRP A 202 3.46 17.01 -0.79
CA TRP A 202 3.66 18.08 0.17
C TRP A 202 4.93 18.85 -0.21
N HIS A 203 4.86 20.17 -0.29
CA HIS A 203 6.05 21.00 -0.45
C HIS A 203 6.62 21.34 0.93
N ALA A 204 7.84 20.91 1.20
CA ALA A 204 8.54 21.16 2.44
C ALA A 204 9.68 22.17 2.24
N TRP A 205 9.76 23.16 3.11
CA TRP A 205 10.90 24.07 3.26
C TRP A 205 11.58 23.79 4.59
N ILE A 206 12.89 23.55 4.56
CA ILE A 206 13.70 23.19 5.72
C ILE A 206 14.70 24.30 6.03
N TYR A 207 14.65 24.78 7.26
CA TYR A 207 15.44 25.90 7.75
C TYR A 207 16.35 25.44 8.90
N GLU A 208 17.53 26.03 8.96
CA GLU A 208 18.43 25.94 10.13
C GLU A 208 18.28 27.21 10.98
N TYR A 209 18.38 27.05 12.30
CA TYR A 209 18.55 28.16 13.24
C TYR A 209 19.71 27.91 14.21
N LYS A 210 20.18 28.97 14.88
CA LYS A 210 21.40 28.91 15.72
C LYS A 210 21.13 28.57 17.18
N ASN A 211 20.12 29.22 17.76
CA ASN A 211 19.86 29.22 19.21
C ASN A 211 18.74 28.24 19.55
N LYS A 212 18.83 27.58 20.71
CA LYS A 212 17.77 26.68 21.20
C LYS A 212 16.42 27.42 21.26
N ARG A 213 15.32 26.74 20.97
CA ARG A 213 13.97 27.34 21.03
C ARG A 213 12.99 26.50 21.84
N ASN A 214 12.00 27.19 22.41
CA ASN A 214 10.89 26.56 23.13
C ASN A 214 9.53 26.76 22.41
N THR A 215 9.54 27.42 21.25
CA THR A 215 8.35 27.69 20.45
C THR A 215 8.67 27.57 18.96
N VAL A 216 7.66 27.28 18.15
CA VAL A 216 7.73 27.33 16.69
C VAL A 216 8.18 28.74 16.28
N PRO A 217 9.23 28.87 15.44
CA PRO A 217 9.74 30.18 15.04
C PRO A 217 8.78 30.90 14.10
N ASP A 218 8.94 32.22 14.04
CA ASP A 218 8.36 33.00 12.94
C ASP A 218 9.13 32.70 11.65
N PHE A 219 8.42 32.19 10.64
CA PHE A 219 8.99 31.80 9.36
C PHE A 219 9.29 32.99 8.42
N ASP A 220 8.87 34.20 8.80
CA ASP A 220 9.21 35.44 8.11
C ASP A 220 10.40 36.16 8.77
N SER A 221 10.96 35.61 9.85
CA SER A 221 12.14 36.16 10.52
C SER A 221 13.45 35.89 9.79
N ASP A 222 14.45 36.75 9.99
CA ASP A 222 15.82 36.62 9.48
C ASP A 222 16.66 35.59 10.25
N GLU A 223 16.13 35.05 11.36
CA GLU A 223 16.80 34.05 12.20
C GLU A 223 16.85 32.66 11.55
N LEU A 224 15.98 32.40 10.57
CA LEU A 224 15.88 31.13 9.85
C LEU A 224 16.65 31.19 8.53
N LYS A 225 17.58 30.25 8.33
CA LYS A 225 18.30 30.09 7.07
C LYS A 225 17.73 28.91 6.31
N LEU A 226 17.08 29.15 5.17
CA LEU A 226 16.65 28.08 4.28
C LEU A 226 17.86 27.24 3.86
N LYS A 227 17.77 25.93 4.00
CA LYS A 227 18.81 24.98 3.61
C LYS A 227 18.41 24.17 2.40
N GLU A 228 17.14 23.80 2.32
CA GLU A 228 16.60 23.00 1.24
C GLU A 228 15.08 23.15 1.18
N GLU A 229 14.53 22.87 0.01
CA GLU A 229 13.11 22.68 -0.19
C GLU A 229 12.86 21.56 -1.21
N GLY A 230 11.70 20.93 -1.15
CA GLY A 230 11.36 19.87 -2.08
C GLY A 230 9.99 19.26 -1.83
N ILE A 231 9.61 18.31 -2.67
CA ILE A 231 8.36 17.57 -2.55
C ILE A 231 8.58 16.31 -1.74
N VAL A 232 7.73 16.08 -0.74
CA VAL A 232 7.66 14.85 0.04
C VAL A 232 6.28 14.20 -0.09
N PRO A 233 6.18 12.87 -0.11
CA PRO A 233 4.90 12.18 -0.34
C PRO A 233 3.96 12.21 0.86
N PHE A 234 4.47 12.42 2.07
CA PHE A 234 3.69 12.40 3.31
C PHE A 234 4.35 13.24 4.40
N ILE A 235 3.62 13.46 5.51
CA ILE A 235 4.15 14.02 6.76
C ILE A 235 4.12 12.91 7.82
N ASN A 236 5.16 12.10 7.84
CA ASN A 236 5.35 10.97 8.76
C ASN A 236 6.86 10.71 8.94
N PHE A 237 7.55 11.73 9.43
CA PHE A 237 8.99 11.66 9.68
C PHE A 237 9.22 11.46 11.16
N LYS A 238 10.07 10.51 11.53
CA LYS A 238 10.39 10.15 12.92
C LYS A 238 11.86 10.31 13.27
N SER A 239 12.66 10.78 12.33
CA SER A 239 14.08 11.04 12.53
C SER A 239 14.64 11.98 11.47
N SER A 240 15.78 12.62 11.77
CA SER A 240 16.55 13.38 10.78
C SER A 240 16.98 12.54 9.58
N SER A 241 17.19 11.22 9.77
CA SER A 241 17.56 10.31 8.68
C SER A 241 16.43 10.15 7.66
N GLU A 242 15.18 10.00 8.13
CA GLU A 242 14.01 9.90 7.24
C GLU A 242 13.76 11.19 6.45
N TRP A 243 13.92 12.34 7.09
CA TRP A 243 13.88 13.63 6.38
C TRP A 243 14.91 13.68 5.25
N ARG A 244 16.14 13.22 5.53
CA ARG A 244 17.25 13.24 4.58
C ARG A 244 17.13 12.23 3.44
N THR A 245 16.21 11.28 3.53
CA THR A 245 15.82 10.42 2.38
C THR A 245 15.26 11.26 1.23
N PHE A 246 14.47 12.30 1.55
CA PHE A 246 13.84 13.17 0.55
C PHE A 246 14.55 14.52 0.40
N LEU A 247 15.10 15.06 1.49
CA LEU A 247 15.73 16.37 1.57
C LEU A 247 17.17 16.20 2.08
N LYS A 248 18.08 15.81 1.18
CA LYS A 248 19.44 15.31 1.49
C LYS A 248 20.31 16.29 2.27
N ASN A 249 20.04 17.59 2.17
CA ASN A 249 20.76 18.68 2.80
C ASN A 249 20.07 19.21 4.07
N ALA A 250 18.93 18.62 4.49
CA ALA A 250 18.28 18.93 5.76
C ALA A 250 19.28 18.81 6.94
N PRO A 251 19.42 19.82 7.83
CA PRO A 251 20.37 19.74 8.94
C PRO A 251 20.03 18.61 9.93
N TRP A 252 21.03 18.19 10.71
CA TRP A 252 20.88 17.10 11.69
C TRP A 252 20.24 17.51 13.02
N ASN A 253 20.24 18.81 13.33
CA ASN A 253 19.65 19.38 14.55
C ASN A 253 19.37 20.87 14.33
N LYS A 254 18.61 21.48 15.24
CA LYS A 254 18.21 22.89 15.18
C LYS A 254 17.55 23.27 13.85
N VAL A 255 16.53 22.48 13.52
CA VAL A 255 15.80 22.56 12.25
C VAL A 255 14.40 23.07 12.49
N ALA A 256 13.92 23.93 11.60
CA ALA A 256 12.52 24.28 11.48
C ALA A 256 12.00 23.87 10.09
N TRP A 257 10.74 23.49 10.01
CA TRP A 257 10.09 23.10 8.75
C TRP A 257 8.77 23.83 8.56
N LEU A 258 8.52 24.25 7.33
CA LEU A 258 7.23 24.68 6.83
C LEU A 258 6.83 23.67 5.75
N ILE A 259 5.69 23.02 5.92
CA ILE A 259 5.17 22.06 4.94
C ILE A 259 3.80 22.54 4.49
N LYS A 260 3.58 22.66 3.18
CA LYS A 260 2.30 23.03 2.59
C LYS A 260 1.80 21.93 1.66
N GLY A 261 0.48 21.70 1.67
CA GLY A 261 -0.17 20.74 0.79
C GLY A 261 -1.65 21.06 0.63
N ARG A 262 -2.26 20.49 -0.41
CA ARG A 262 -3.68 20.68 -0.69
C ARG A 262 -4.43 19.38 -0.51
N VAL A 263 -5.40 19.40 0.40
CA VAL A 263 -6.06 18.20 0.90
C VAL A 263 -7.54 18.24 0.49
N PRO A 264 -7.98 17.37 -0.42
CA PRO A 264 -9.38 17.26 -0.79
C PRO A 264 -10.17 16.52 0.29
N VAL A 265 -11.20 17.16 0.83
CA VAL A 265 -12.21 16.53 1.69
C VAL A 265 -13.36 16.09 0.80
N THR A 266 -13.69 14.80 0.81
CA THR A 266 -14.70 14.25 -0.13
C THR A 266 -16.08 14.10 0.50
N LYS A 267 -16.15 13.98 1.83
CA LYS A 267 -17.42 13.92 2.58
C LYS A 267 -17.42 15.04 3.64
N PRO A 268 -18.49 15.83 3.77
CA PRO A 268 -18.53 16.88 4.78
C PRO A 268 -18.73 16.25 6.16
N GLY A 269 -18.26 16.91 7.22
CA GLY A 269 -18.54 16.50 8.59
C GLY A 269 -17.49 16.91 9.59
N LYS A 270 -17.47 16.21 10.73
CA LYS A 270 -16.55 16.45 11.84
C LYS A 270 -15.32 15.56 11.69
N TYR A 271 -14.15 16.19 11.70
CA TYR A 271 -12.85 15.58 11.54
C TYR A 271 -12.01 15.74 12.78
N LEU A 272 -11.30 14.69 13.17
CA LEU A 272 -10.22 14.77 14.17
C LEU A 272 -8.90 14.95 13.43
N VAL A 273 -8.21 16.07 13.65
CA VAL A 273 -6.88 16.34 13.07
C VAL A 273 -5.85 16.25 14.19
N CYS A 274 -4.78 15.49 13.96
CA CYS A 274 -3.74 15.20 14.94
C CYS A 274 -2.35 15.55 14.41
N SER A 275 -1.54 16.20 15.25
CA SER A 275 -0.12 16.45 15.00
C SER A 275 0.71 15.82 16.11
N LEU A 276 1.64 14.93 15.75
CA LEU A 276 2.65 14.37 16.63
C LEU A 276 4.00 15.03 16.33
N SER A 277 4.66 15.59 17.35
CA SER A 277 5.99 16.17 17.22
C SER A 277 6.85 15.96 18.47
N THR A 278 8.17 15.88 18.30
CA THR A 278 9.15 15.80 19.41
C THR A 278 9.37 17.15 20.11
N TYR A 279 9.17 18.25 19.40
CA TYR A 279 9.12 19.59 19.98
C TYR A 279 7.81 20.21 19.51
N GLY A 280 7.83 21.47 19.08
CA GLY A 280 6.62 22.18 18.70
C GLY A 280 6.19 21.94 17.26
N SER A 281 4.88 21.82 17.07
CA SER A 281 4.24 21.94 15.75
C SER A 281 2.91 22.69 15.81
N LEU A 282 2.59 23.41 14.74
CA LEU A 282 1.34 24.13 14.52
C LEU A 282 0.75 23.69 13.19
N VAL A 283 -0.54 23.36 13.18
CA VAL A 283 -1.27 22.97 11.96
C VAL A 283 -2.35 24.00 11.67
N TYR A 284 -2.40 24.42 10.41
CA TYR A 284 -3.37 25.36 9.88
C TYR A 284 -4.14 24.73 8.73
N ILE A 285 -5.43 25.04 8.65
CA ILE A 285 -6.32 24.70 7.53
C ILE A 285 -6.96 26.00 7.06
N ASP A 286 -6.78 26.38 5.80
CA ASP A 286 -7.20 27.67 5.22
C ASP A 286 -6.82 28.85 6.13
N ASN A 287 -5.54 28.92 6.52
CA ASN A 287 -4.95 29.93 7.42
C ASN A 287 -5.50 29.97 8.86
N LYS A 288 -6.46 29.11 9.22
CA LYS A 288 -6.94 28.97 10.58
C LYS A 288 -6.14 27.89 11.31
N MET A 289 -5.54 28.25 12.44
CA MET A 289 -4.87 27.26 13.30
C MET A 289 -5.90 26.28 13.86
N VAL A 290 -5.68 24.98 13.63
CA VAL A 290 -6.56 23.89 14.09
C VAL A 290 -5.91 23.04 15.18
N VAL A 291 -4.58 22.88 15.14
CA VAL A 291 -3.82 22.17 16.16
C VAL A 291 -2.66 23.05 16.60
N ASN A 292 -2.54 23.24 17.91
CA ASN A 292 -1.38 23.85 18.55
C ASN A 292 -0.71 22.78 19.43
N ASN A 293 0.40 22.24 18.94
CA ASN A 293 1.27 21.33 19.65
C ASN A 293 2.64 21.99 19.88
N ASP A 294 2.67 23.28 20.19
CA ASP A 294 3.91 24.00 20.43
C ASP A 294 4.52 23.65 21.81
N GLY A 295 5.84 23.81 21.93
CA GLY A 295 6.60 23.54 23.15
C GLY A 295 7.47 22.29 23.14
N GLU A 296 8.36 22.20 24.13
CA GLU A 296 9.30 21.07 24.32
C GLU A 296 8.58 19.89 24.99
N ASN A 297 8.27 18.82 24.24
CA ASN A 297 7.64 17.63 24.80
C ASN A 297 8.13 16.35 24.12
N LYS A 298 8.64 15.39 24.90
CA LYS A 298 8.93 14.01 24.44
C LYS A 298 7.75 13.49 23.60
N ASP A 299 7.97 13.28 22.29
CA ASP A 299 7.01 12.84 21.27
C ASP A 299 5.53 12.91 21.68
N LYS A 300 4.95 14.09 21.57
CA LYS A 300 3.58 14.36 22.02
C LYS A 300 2.64 14.51 20.83
N GLU A 301 1.53 13.80 20.86
CA GLU A 301 0.43 14.00 19.92
C GLU A 301 -0.64 14.92 20.53
N ILE A 302 -1.06 15.93 19.77
CA ILE A 302 -2.23 16.75 20.08
C ILE A 302 -3.21 16.61 18.93
N CYS A 303 -4.48 16.42 19.28
CA CYS A 303 -5.57 16.35 18.33
C CYS A 303 -6.64 17.41 18.63
N SER A 304 -7.33 17.86 17.59
CA SER A 304 -8.44 18.80 17.70
C SER A 304 -9.53 18.46 16.68
N PHE A 305 -10.78 18.76 17.02
CA PHE A 305 -11.89 18.59 16.10
C PHE A 305 -12.09 19.83 15.23
N VAL A 306 -12.30 19.61 13.94
CA VAL A 306 -12.67 20.63 12.96
C VAL A 306 -13.87 20.15 12.14
N THR A 307 -14.75 21.05 11.73
CA THR A 307 -15.83 20.72 10.78
C THR A 307 -15.41 21.18 9.40
N LEU A 308 -15.44 20.26 8.43
CA LEU A 308 -15.01 20.50 7.05
C LEU A 308 -16.17 20.22 6.09
N GLU A 309 -16.30 21.05 5.07
CA GLU A 309 -17.16 20.85 3.91
C GLU A 309 -16.41 20.15 2.76
N THR A 310 -17.15 19.59 1.79
CA THR A 310 -16.57 18.97 0.59
C THR A 310 -15.91 20.02 -0.31
N LYS A 311 -14.60 20.20 -0.15
CA LYS A 311 -13.74 21.02 -1.02
C LYS A 311 -12.27 20.66 -0.78
N THR A 312 -11.38 21.28 -1.53
CA THR A 312 -9.94 21.22 -1.28
C THR A 312 -9.53 22.33 -0.31
N TYR A 313 -8.77 21.97 0.73
CA TYR A 313 -8.23 22.90 1.72
C TYR A 313 -6.73 23.08 1.56
N ASP A 314 -6.25 24.27 1.88
CA ASP A 314 -4.82 24.53 2.03
C ASP A 314 -4.40 24.16 3.45
N VAL A 315 -3.49 23.21 3.58
CA VAL A 315 -2.99 22.71 4.87
C VAL A 315 -1.53 23.09 5.04
N VAL A 316 -1.22 23.69 6.18
CA VAL A 316 0.14 24.13 6.52
C VAL A 316 0.56 23.53 7.86
N VAL A 317 1.73 22.90 7.89
CA VAL A 317 2.37 22.42 9.11
C VAL A 317 3.66 23.22 9.32
N LYS A 318 3.75 23.93 10.44
CA LYS A 318 4.96 24.60 10.90
C LYS A 318 5.50 23.84 12.10
N GLY A 319 6.78 23.53 12.14
CA GLY A 319 7.36 22.86 13.30
C GLY A 319 8.86 23.10 13.44
N TYR A 320 9.42 22.61 14.53
CA TYR A 320 10.85 22.70 14.80
C TYR A 320 11.36 21.52 15.63
N SER A 321 12.68 21.34 15.66
CA SER A 321 13.36 20.40 16.54
C SER A 321 14.78 20.88 16.84
N ASP A 322 15.16 20.91 18.12
CA ASP A 322 16.52 21.25 18.55
C ASP A 322 17.50 20.09 18.43
N ASN A 323 17.02 18.85 18.25
CA ASN A 323 17.84 17.64 18.16
C ASN A 323 17.50 16.81 16.90
N SER A 324 18.12 15.62 16.78
CA SER A 324 18.01 14.73 15.62
C SER A 324 16.78 13.82 15.59
N TRP A 325 15.94 13.83 16.62
CA TRP A 325 14.72 13.01 16.62
C TRP A 325 13.66 13.57 15.67
N MET A 326 13.64 14.89 15.41
CA MET A 326 12.91 15.57 14.31
C MET A 326 11.54 14.97 13.94
N THR A 327 10.76 14.49 14.92
CA THR A 327 9.50 13.80 14.61
C THR A 327 8.45 14.82 14.21
N GLN A 328 7.76 14.55 13.11
CA GLN A 328 6.58 15.25 12.64
C GLN A 328 5.68 14.25 11.91
N VAL A 329 4.50 14.00 12.47
CA VAL A 329 3.44 13.20 11.84
C VAL A 329 2.15 14.01 11.79
N LEU A 330 1.49 14.03 10.64
CA LEU A 330 0.17 14.63 10.46
C LEU A 330 -0.84 13.53 10.08
N SER A 331 -1.90 13.41 10.88
CA SER A 331 -2.96 12.44 10.64
C SER A 331 -4.33 13.04 10.85
N TYR A 332 -5.34 12.39 10.27
CA TYR A 332 -6.74 12.75 10.45
C TYR A 332 -7.66 11.54 10.42
N SER A 333 -8.85 11.70 10.98
CA SER A 333 -9.96 10.76 10.81
C SER A 333 -11.28 11.51 10.65
N GLY A 334 -12.19 10.95 9.85
CA GLY A 334 -13.54 11.48 9.69
C GLY A 334 -14.32 10.73 8.63
N PRO A 335 -15.42 11.32 8.12
CA PRO A 335 -16.36 10.63 7.24
C PRO A 335 -15.77 10.02 5.96
N ASP A 336 -14.79 10.63 5.31
CA ASP A 336 -14.15 10.09 4.10
C ASP A 336 -13.07 9.04 4.38
N THR A 337 -12.63 8.91 5.62
CA THR A 337 -11.74 7.83 6.06
C THR A 337 -12.49 6.71 6.80
N ASP A 338 -13.82 6.75 6.78
CA ASP A 338 -14.70 5.90 7.59
C ASP A 338 -14.28 5.87 9.07
N ASP A 339 -13.94 7.06 9.58
CA ASP A 339 -13.46 7.34 10.94
C ASP A 339 -12.15 6.63 11.34
N LYS A 340 -11.45 6.01 10.38
CA LYS A 340 -10.11 5.46 10.60
C LYS A 340 -9.08 6.58 10.61
N LYS A 341 -8.18 6.55 11.58
CA LYS A 341 -7.04 7.46 11.65
C LYS A 341 -6.00 7.07 10.61
N VAL A 342 -5.76 7.96 9.66
CA VAL A 342 -4.82 7.78 8.56
C VAL A 342 -3.92 9.01 8.44
N LEU A 343 -2.80 8.88 7.72
CA LEU A 343 -2.00 10.05 7.39
C LEU A 343 -2.76 10.94 6.39
N MET A 344 -2.48 12.23 6.44
CA MET A 344 -3.13 13.19 5.55
C MET A 344 -2.42 13.24 4.19
N ASP A 345 -3.19 13.06 3.11
CA ASP A 345 -2.69 13.11 1.74
C ASP A 345 -2.93 14.48 1.11
N ALA A 346 -1.87 15.04 0.51
CA ALA A 346 -1.94 16.28 -0.25
C ALA A 346 -2.02 15.98 -1.75
N ASN A 347 -3.17 15.53 -2.24
CA ASN A 347 -3.39 15.16 -3.63
C ASN A 347 -4.42 16.03 -4.37
N GLY A 348 -4.70 17.23 -3.83
CA GLY A 348 -5.42 18.31 -4.51
C GLY A 348 -4.56 19.02 -5.57
N ASP A 349 -5.19 19.87 -6.39
CA ASP A 349 -4.50 20.60 -7.47
C ASP A 349 -3.43 21.55 -6.91
N PRO A 350 -2.15 21.47 -7.31
CA PRO A 350 -1.03 22.09 -6.59
C PRO A 350 -1.18 23.60 -6.36
N ALA A 351 -0.86 24.07 -5.15
CA ALA A 351 -0.69 25.49 -4.85
C ALA A 351 0.63 25.98 -5.48
N THR A 352 0.59 27.08 -6.22
CA THR A 352 1.69 27.50 -7.11
C THR A 352 2.71 28.45 -6.47
N THR A 353 2.55 28.85 -5.20
CA THR A 353 3.41 29.84 -4.54
C THR A 353 3.58 29.61 -3.03
N LYS A 354 4.70 30.13 -2.49
CA LYS A 354 5.05 30.12 -1.05
C LYS A 354 4.15 31.04 -0.23
N THR A 355 3.71 32.15 -0.82
CA THR A 355 2.87 33.17 -0.20
C THR A 355 1.40 32.88 -0.46
N ASP A 356 0.60 32.91 0.60
CA ASP A 356 -0.85 33.04 0.49
C ASP A 356 -1.11 34.38 -0.22
N ASP A 357 -1.92 34.40 -1.28
CA ASP A 357 -2.37 35.66 -1.86
C ASP A 357 -3.04 36.47 -0.73
N LYS A 358 -2.47 37.65 -0.46
CA LYS A 358 -2.88 38.55 0.62
C LYS A 358 -4.35 38.94 0.55
#